data_AF-A0A1H0QUQ2-F1
#
_entry.id   AF-A0A1H0QUQ2-F1
#
_cell.length_a   1.000
_cell.length_b   1.000
_cell.length_c   1.000
_cell.angle_alpha   90.00
_cell.angle_beta   90.00
_cell.angle_gamma   90.00
#
_symmetry.space_group_name_H-M   'P 1'
#
loop_
_entity.id
_entity.type
_entity.pdbx_description
1 polymer ?
#
loop_
_entity_poly.entity_id
_entity_poly.type
_entity_poly.pdbx_seq_one_letter_code
_entity_poly.pdbx_strand_id
1 'polypeptide(L)'
;MPRGSSPKRERQYEHIKESAQDRGESAERAEEIAARTVNKERARSGESKTASRTSTQDMSSGKRGGQRSGKGSQGPTYDQLYEEAKRRNIHGRSDMNKTQLKQALGGK
;
A
#
# COMPACT_ATOMS: atom_id res chain seq x y z
N MET A 1 12.24 -2.38 -9.27
CA MET A 1 11.78 -3.66 -8.67
C MET A 1 12.60 -4.08 -7.42
N PRO A 2 12.03 -4.76 -6.39
CA PRO A 2 12.74 -5.10 -5.15
C PRO A 2 13.79 -6.22 -5.34
N ARG A 3 15.00 -6.04 -4.78
CA ARG A 3 16.07 -7.05 -4.83
C ARG A 3 15.67 -8.36 -4.11
N GLY A 4 16.13 -9.50 -4.64
CA GLY A 4 15.87 -10.84 -4.08
C GLY A 4 14.44 -11.33 -4.26
N SER A 5 13.78 -10.92 -5.34
CA SER A 5 12.42 -11.36 -5.67
C SER A 5 12.46 -12.67 -6.48
N SER A 6 11.49 -13.56 -6.28
CA SER A 6 11.38 -14.80 -7.07
C SER A 6 10.81 -14.50 -8.47
N PRO A 7 11.02 -15.38 -9.48
CA PRO A 7 10.48 -15.21 -10.84
C PRO A 7 8.98 -14.89 -10.88
N LYS A 8 8.21 -15.44 -9.92
CA LYS A 8 6.78 -15.16 -9.75
C LYS A 8 6.51 -13.69 -9.40
N ARG A 9 7.31 -13.12 -8.50
CA ARG A 9 7.17 -11.73 -8.04
C ARG A 9 7.60 -10.74 -9.11
N GLU A 10 8.53 -11.11 -9.98
CA GLU A 10 8.94 -10.29 -11.12
C GLU A 10 7.81 -10.14 -12.13
N ARG A 11 7.17 -11.25 -12.52
CA ARG A 11 5.99 -11.22 -13.38
C ARG A 11 4.84 -10.42 -12.77
N GLN A 12 4.62 -10.57 -11.46
CA GLN A 12 3.58 -9.81 -10.76
C GLN A 12 3.89 -8.30 -10.77
N TYR A 13 5.16 -7.93 -10.61
CA TYR A 13 5.59 -6.54 -10.67
C TYR A 13 5.31 -5.92 -12.04
N GLU A 14 5.77 -6.56 -13.12
CA GLU A 14 5.57 -6.04 -14.47
C GLU A 14 4.08 -5.93 -14.81
N HIS A 15 3.28 -6.96 -14.50
CA HIS A 15 1.83 -6.92 -14.74
C HIS A 15 1.15 -5.75 -14.00
N ILE A 16 1.53 -5.47 -12.76
CA ILE A 16 0.93 -4.37 -12.00
C ILE A 16 1.37 -3.02 -12.56
N LYS A 17 2.63 -2.91 -12.96
CA LYS A 17 3.19 -1.70 -13.56
C LYS A 17 2.46 -1.37 -14.86
N GLU A 18 2.38 -2.34 -15.78
CA GLU A 18 1.65 -2.20 -17.05
C GLU A 18 0.19 -1.82 -16.81
N SER A 19 -0.52 -2.57 -15.95
CA SER A 19 -1.91 -2.25 -15.60
C SER A 19 -2.10 -0.87 -14.94
N ALA A 20 -1.09 -0.30 -14.31
CA ALA A 20 -1.15 1.05 -13.77
C ALA A 20 -0.92 2.11 -14.86
N GLN A 21 0.01 1.86 -15.79
CA GLN A 21 0.26 2.70 -16.96
C GLN A 21 -0.96 2.76 -17.88
N ASP A 22 -1.62 1.61 -18.13
CA ASP A 22 -2.84 1.54 -18.94
C ASP A 22 -4.00 2.35 -18.36
N ARG A 23 -4.00 2.53 -17.02
CA ARG A 23 -4.97 3.37 -16.30
C ARG A 23 -4.60 4.85 -16.30
N GLY A 24 -3.50 5.23 -16.95
CA GLY A 24 -3.05 6.61 -17.09
C GLY A 24 -2.10 7.09 -15.99
N GLU A 25 -1.55 6.21 -15.16
CA GLU A 25 -0.53 6.58 -14.19
C GLU A 25 0.83 6.83 -14.89
N SER A 26 1.63 7.76 -14.35
CA SER A 26 2.99 7.98 -14.87
C SER A 26 3.87 6.75 -14.67
N ALA A 27 4.90 6.57 -15.50
CA ALA A 27 5.80 5.42 -15.39
C ALA A 27 6.44 5.28 -14.00
N GLU A 28 6.89 6.40 -13.43
CA GLU A 28 7.47 6.44 -12.08
C GLU A 28 6.45 6.00 -11.02
N ARG A 29 5.22 6.51 -11.12
CA ARG A 29 4.15 6.17 -10.20
C ARG A 29 3.69 4.72 -10.35
N ALA A 30 3.64 4.21 -11.57
CA ALA A 30 3.33 2.82 -11.85
C ALA A 30 4.38 1.86 -11.24
N GLU A 31 5.67 2.19 -11.38
CA GLU A 31 6.77 1.46 -10.74
C GLU A 31 6.64 1.48 -9.20
N GLU A 32 6.34 2.64 -8.62
CA GLU A 32 6.11 2.78 -7.19
C GLU A 32 4.94 1.89 -6.70
N ILE A 33 3.82 1.90 -7.43
CA ILE A 33 2.63 1.08 -7.14
C ILE A 33 2.97 -0.41 -7.22
N ALA A 34 3.65 -0.83 -8.28
CA ALA A 34 4.06 -2.22 -8.48
C ALA A 34 5.01 -2.69 -7.39
N ALA A 35 6.04 -1.89 -7.07
CA ALA A 35 7.01 -2.20 -6.03
C ALA A 35 6.35 -2.34 -4.66
N ARG A 36 5.46 -1.40 -4.29
CA ARG A 36 4.74 -1.45 -3.01
C ARG A 36 3.83 -2.65 -2.90
N THR A 37 3.11 -2.98 -3.97
CA THR A 37 2.18 -4.10 -3.98
C THR A 37 2.94 -5.42 -3.82
N VAL A 38 4.01 -5.62 -4.60
CA VAL A 38 4.84 -6.83 -4.50
C VAL A 38 5.53 -6.94 -3.14
N ASN A 39 6.08 -5.85 -2.59
CA ASN A 39 6.68 -5.87 -1.26
C ASN A 39 5.67 -6.23 -0.16
N LYS A 40 4.41 -5.77 -0.25
CA LYS A 40 3.37 -6.17 0.69
C LYS A 40 3.10 -7.68 0.62
N GLU A 41 2.94 -8.22 -0.58
CA GLU A 41 2.71 -9.65 -0.75
C GLU A 41 3.90 -10.51 -0.31
N ARG A 42 5.14 -10.05 -0.57
CA ARG A 42 6.35 -10.70 -0.04
C ARG A 42 6.36 -10.74 1.49
N ALA A 43 6.05 -9.62 2.14
CA ALA A 43 5.99 -9.55 3.60
C ALA A 43 4.89 -10.46 4.18
N ARG A 44 3.72 -10.55 3.53
CA ARG A 44 2.65 -11.48 3.94
C ARG A 44 3.03 -12.94 3.80
N SER A 45 3.74 -13.29 2.72
CA SER A 45 4.17 -14.66 2.43
C SER A 45 5.44 -15.08 3.17
N GLY A 46 6.04 -14.20 3.99
CA GLY A 46 7.30 -14.47 4.68
C GLY A 46 8.55 -14.44 3.77
N GLU A 47 8.41 -13.95 2.53
CA GLU A 47 9.50 -13.83 1.54
C GLU A 47 10.34 -12.55 1.72
N SER A 48 9.94 -11.66 2.64
CA SER A 48 10.64 -10.42 2.95
C SER A 48 11.42 -10.56 4.26
N LYS A 49 12.67 -10.09 4.27
CA LYS A 49 13.49 -10.00 5.49
C LYS A 49 12.90 -9.04 6.52
N THR A 50 12.13 -8.05 6.06
CA THR A 50 11.47 -7.05 6.90
C THR A 50 9.97 -7.11 6.70
N ALA A 51 9.22 -7.03 7.80
CA ALA A 51 7.78 -7.01 7.79
C ALA A 51 7.27 -6.01 8.82
N SER A 52 6.37 -5.12 8.38
CA SER A 52 5.63 -4.26 9.30
C SER A 52 4.31 -4.92 9.68
N ARG A 53 3.74 -4.52 10.82
CA ARG A 53 2.44 -5.00 11.29
C ARG A 53 1.34 -4.81 10.24
N THR A 54 1.32 -3.67 9.55
CA THR A 54 0.35 -3.39 8.48
C THR A 54 0.67 -4.10 7.16
N SER A 55 1.90 -4.58 6.97
CA SER A 55 2.22 -5.43 5.82
C SER A 55 1.62 -6.83 5.99
N THR A 56 1.60 -7.37 7.21
CA THR A 56 1.18 -8.75 7.50
C THR A 56 -0.27 -8.89 7.99
N GLN A 57 -0.72 -8.01 8.90
CA GLN A 57 -2.01 -8.15 9.58
C GLN A 57 -3.17 -7.40 8.91
N ASP A 58 -2.89 -6.35 8.13
CA ASP A 58 -3.91 -5.61 7.35
C ASP A 58 -4.49 -6.50 6.24
N MET A 59 -5.54 -6.05 5.55
CA MET A 59 -6.07 -6.75 4.38
C MET A 59 -5.04 -6.83 3.23
N SER A 60 -5.06 -7.94 2.49
CA SER A 60 -4.23 -8.11 1.29
C SER A 60 -4.58 -7.11 0.21
N SER A 61 -3.63 -6.83 -0.68
CA SER A 61 -3.81 -5.84 -1.75
C SER A 61 -4.95 -6.26 -2.69
N GLY A 62 -5.04 -7.56 -3.00
CA GLY A 62 -6.10 -8.13 -3.84
C GLY A 62 -7.49 -8.07 -3.20
N LYS A 63 -7.63 -8.47 -1.92
CA LYS A 63 -8.93 -8.41 -1.21
C LYS A 63 -9.45 -6.98 -1.13
N ARG A 64 -8.55 -6.03 -0.87
CA ARG A 64 -8.89 -4.60 -0.87
C ARG A 64 -9.33 -4.11 -2.24
N GLY A 65 -8.62 -4.50 -3.30
CA GLY A 65 -8.99 -4.18 -4.68
C GLY A 65 -10.41 -4.65 -4.99
N GLY A 66 -10.70 -5.92 -4.72
CA GLY A 66 -12.03 -6.51 -4.96
C GLY A 66 -13.17 -5.84 -4.20
N GLN A 67 -12.97 -5.47 -2.93
CA GLN A 67 -13.99 -4.76 -2.14
C GLN A 67 -14.26 -3.33 -2.62
N ARG A 68 -13.32 -2.74 -3.36
CA ARG A 68 -13.40 -1.35 -3.88
C ARG A 68 -13.76 -1.29 -5.36
N SER A 69 -13.85 -2.43 -6.04
CA SER A 69 -14.27 -2.51 -7.43
C SER A 69 -15.60 -1.78 -7.65
N GLY A 70 -15.64 -0.94 -8.69
CA GLY A 70 -16.83 -0.16 -9.05
C GLY A 70 -17.13 1.08 -8.18
N LYS A 71 -16.33 1.36 -7.15
CA LYS A 71 -16.58 2.48 -6.20
C LYS A 71 -15.53 3.60 -6.25
N GLY A 72 -14.62 3.56 -7.23
CA GLY A 72 -13.54 4.53 -7.38
C GLY A 72 -12.47 4.47 -6.27
N SER A 73 -11.58 5.47 -6.24
CA SER A 73 -10.47 5.55 -5.30
C SER A 73 -10.93 5.96 -3.90
N GLN A 74 -10.95 5.03 -2.94
CA GLN A 74 -11.38 5.31 -1.55
C GLN A 74 -10.27 5.83 -0.60
N GLY A 75 -9.10 6.18 -1.14
CA GLY A 75 -7.96 6.68 -0.36
C GLY A 75 -7.36 5.67 0.64
N PRO A 76 -6.47 6.16 1.54
CA PRO A 76 -5.82 5.34 2.55
C PRO A 76 -6.78 4.73 3.58
N THR A 77 -6.38 3.62 4.22
CA THR A 77 -7.12 3.03 5.35
C THR A 77 -6.77 3.72 6.67
N TYR A 78 -7.59 3.49 7.69
CA TYR A 78 -7.30 3.96 9.05
C TYR A 78 -5.90 3.53 9.51
N ASP A 79 -5.57 2.24 9.40
CA ASP A 79 -4.26 1.73 9.85
C ASP A 79 -3.09 2.35 9.08
N GLN A 80 -3.26 2.63 7.79
CA GLN A 80 -2.24 3.31 7.00
C GLN A 80 -1.99 4.73 7.49
N LEU A 81 -3.07 5.48 7.75
CA LEU A 81 -2.98 6.82 8.30
C LEU A 81 -2.42 6.79 9.73
N TYR A 82 -2.80 5.80 10.53
CA TYR A 82 -2.31 5.63 11.90
C TYR A 82 -0.80 5.36 11.93
N GLU A 83 -0.30 4.43 11.11
CA GLU A 83 1.14 4.15 11.04
C GLU A 83 1.93 5.32 10.41
N GLU A 84 1.33 6.09 9.50
CA GLU A 84 1.94 7.31 8.99
C GLU A 84 2.00 8.41 10.05
N ALA A 85 0.92 8.63 10.78
CA ALA A 85 0.88 9.55 11.92
C ALA A 85 1.88 9.15 13.00
N LYS A 86 2.05 7.84 13.25
CA LYS A 86 3.07 7.30 14.15
C LYS A 86 4.48 7.63 13.65
N ARG A 87 4.78 7.41 12.35
CA ARG A 87 6.09 7.73 11.77
C ARG A 87 6.41 9.22 11.80
N ARG A 88 5.39 10.08 11.67
CA ARG A 88 5.53 11.55 11.78
C ARG A 88 5.43 12.08 13.21
N ASN A 89 5.39 11.20 14.23
CA ASN A 89 5.28 11.55 15.64
C ASN A 89 4.09 12.48 15.98
N ILE A 90 2.95 12.27 15.33
CA ILE A 90 1.72 13.00 15.65
C ILE A 90 1.21 12.55 17.01
N HIS A 91 1.04 13.52 17.91
CA HIS A 91 0.53 13.32 19.26
C HIS A 91 -1.01 13.20 19.22
N GLY A 92 -1.60 12.38 20.10
CA GLY A 92 -3.04 12.12 20.10
C GLY A 92 -3.55 11.23 18.95
N ARG A 93 -2.66 10.68 18.10
CA ARG A 93 -3.01 9.83 16.96
C ARG A 93 -3.86 8.59 17.31
N SER A 94 -3.78 8.10 18.54
CA SER A 94 -4.56 6.96 19.04
C SER A 94 -6.03 7.29 19.24
N ASP A 95 -6.33 8.56 19.51
CA ASP A 95 -7.68 9.04 19.80
C ASP A 95 -8.36 9.59 18.53
N MET A 96 -7.58 9.78 17.46
CA MET A 96 -8.06 10.29 16.18
C MET A 96 -8.78 9.20 15.38
N ASN A 97 -9.93 9.53 14.81
CA ASN A 97 -10.59 8.71 13.81
C ASN A 97 -9.94 8.85 12.41
N LYS A 98 -10.40 8.06 11.42
CA LYS A 98 -9.83 8.07 10.05
C LYS A 98 -9.77 9.47 9.43
N THR A 99 -10.82 10.27 9.61
CA THR A 99 -10.91 11.61 9.04
C THR A 99 -9.93 12.56 9.74
N GLN A 100 -9.86 12.50 11.07
CA GLN A 100 -8.93 13.29 11.88
C GLN A 100 -7.47 12.95 11.56
N LEU A 101 -7.14 11.66 11.41
CA LEU A 101 -5.79 11.24 10.99
C LEU A 101 -5.44 11.77 9.58
N LYS A 102 -6.39 11.74 8.65
CA LYS A 102 -6.19 12.30 7.30
C LYS A 102 -5.89 13.80 7.37
N GLN A 103 -6.67 14.55 8.15
CA GLN A 103 -6.48 15.98 8.34
C GLN A 103 -5.15 16.31 9.03
N ALA A 104 -4.81 15.60 10.10
CA ALA A 104 -3.55 15.79 10.83
C ALA A 104 -2.31 15.52 9.96
N LEU A 105 -2.43 14.66 8.95
CA LEU A 105 -1.38 14.38 7.97
C LEU A 105 -1.30 15.40 6.81
N GLY A 106 -2.18 16.42 6.80
CA GLY A 106 -2.27 17.42 5.74
C GLY A 106 -3.09 16.95 4.53
N GLY A 107 -3.88 15.88 4.67
CA GLY A 107 -4.75 15.39 3.61
C GLY A 107 -6.03 16.23 3.53
N LYS A 108 -6.20 16.95 2.41
CA LYS A 108 -7.49 17.53 1.98
C LYS A 108 -8.43 16.40 1.55
#